data_AF-A0A7S1U9Y8-F1
#
_entry.id   AF-A0A7S1U9Y8-F1
#
_cell.length_a   1.000
_cell.length_b   1.000
_cell.length_c   1.000
_cell.angle_alpha   90.00
_cell.angle_beta   90.00
_cell.angle_gamma   90.00
#
_symmetry.space_group_name_H-M   'P 1'
#
loop_
_entity.id
_entity.type
_entity.pdbx_description
1 polymer ?
#
loop_
_entity_poly.entity_id
_entity_poly.type
_entity_poly.pdbx_seq_one_letter_code
_entity_poly.pdbx_strand_id
1 'polypeptide(L)'
;FNIFGAGGGGGGGGGGGDEDADEGDEAEEARGSTSNYSSGDQAGNRGKELSQSVAGWLSHVALVLQAANWGADALEAGHALLVHCSDGWDRTSQIVSLTQLLLDPYYRTLSGFNELIR
;
A
#
# COMPACT_ATOMS: atom_id res chain seq x y z
N PHE A 1 10.82 5.28 1.98
CA PHE A 1 9.82 6.33 2.28
C PHE A 1 9.74 6.44 3.79
N ASN A 2 10.00 7.61 4.36
CA ASN A 2 9.97 7.79 5.82
C ASN A 2 9.06 8.98 6.14
N ILE A 3 7.80 8.69 6.45
CA ILE A 3 6.95 9.59 7.23
C ILE A 3 7.22 9.20 8.68
N PHE A 4 8.03 10.03 9.34
CA PHE A 4 8.40 10.03 10.77
C PHE A 4 8.72 8.67 11.45
N GLY A 5 9.98 8.46 11.80
CA GLY A 5 10.39 7.45 12.78
C GLY A 5 10.79 8.08 14.11
N ALA A 6 10.10 7.73 15.21
CA ALA A 6 10.62 7.70 16.59
C ALA A 6 9.55 7.18 17.57
N GLY A 7 9.84 6.10 18.31
CA GLY A 7 9.00 5.56 19.39
C GLY A 7 9.22 4.06 19.60
N GLY A 8 9.81 3.63 20.71
CA GLY A 8 10.19 2.23 20.94
C GLY A 8 10.09 1.72 22.40
N GLY A 9 10.31 0.40 22.58
CA GLY A 9 10.19 -0.39 23.84
C GLY A 9 8.84 -1.14 23.97
N GLY A 10 8.67 -2.37 24.49
CA GLY A 10 9.56 -3.43 25.04
C GLY A 10 8.98 -4.05 26.34
N GLY A 11 8.99 -5.37 26.65
CA GLY A 11 9.42 -6.61 25.96
C GLY A 11 9.28 -7.87 26.86
N GLY A 12 9.41 -9.11 26.32
CA GLY A 12 9.17 -10.42 27.01
C GLY A 12 7.75 -11.01 26.73
N GLY A 13 7.40 -12.30 26.90
CA GLY A 13 8.06 -13.55 27.33
C GLY A 13 7.13 -14.41 28.24
N GLY A 14 7.03 -15.76 28.25
CA GLY A 14 7.61 -16.86 27.43
C GLY A 14 7.30 -18.27 28.04
N GLY A 15 7.37 -19.37 27.26
CA GLY A 15 7.02 -20.78 27.65
C GLY A 15 5.74 -21.33 26.95
N GLY A 16 5.47 -22.63 26.81
CA GLY A 16 6.25 -23.86 27.09
C GLY A 16 5.36 -25.14 27.23
N GLY A 17 5.68 -26.22 26.50
CA GLY A 17 5.13 -27.61 26.60
C GLY A 17 3.71 -27.88 26.04
N ASP A 18 3.24 -29.12 25.84
CA ASP A 18 3.85 -30.46 25.57
C ASP A 18 2.70 -31.44 25.16
N GLU A 19 3.01 -32.57 24.50
CA GLU A 19 2.14 -33.79 24.29
C GLU A 19 0.85 -33.59 23.41
N ASP A 20 0.29 -34.54 22.64
CA ASP A 20 0.30 -36.02 22.57
C ASP A 20 0.31 -36.57 21.10
N ALA A 21 0.42 -37.90 20.94
CA ALA A 21 0.38 -38.63 19.66
C ALA A 21 -0.88 -39.50 19.48
N ASP A 22 -1.21 -39.88 18.23
CA ASP A 22 -2.13 -41.01 17.92
C ASP A 22 -1.78 -41.68 16.57
N GLU A 23 -2.11 -42.97 16.42
CA GLU A 23 -1.66 -43.86 15.35
C GLU A 23 -2.76 -44.23 14.33
N GLY A 24 -2.35 -44.43 13.07
CA GLY A 24 -2.96 -45.41 12.17
C GLY A 24 -4.25 -45.03 11.40
N ASP A 25 -4.21 -45.18 10.08
CA ASP A 25 -4.88 -46.35 9.46
C ASP A 25 -4.26 -46.65 8.07
N GLU A 26 -4.10 -47.92 7.73
CA GLU A 26 -3.51 -48.35 6.45
C GLU A 26 -4.61 -48.59 5.39
N ALA A 27 -4.72 -47.70 4.40
CA ALA A 27 -5.60 -47.90 3.25
C ALA A 27 -4.80 -48.31 1.99
N GLU A 28 -4.75 -49.61 1.71
CA GLU A 28 -4.33 -50.15 0.42
C GLU A 28 -5.38 -49.83 -0.66
N GLU A 29 -5.02 -49.09 -1.72
CA GLU A 29 -5.72 -49.22 -2.99
C GLU A 29 -4.75 -49.26 -4.19
N ALA A 30 -5.18 -49.98 -5.22
CA ALA A 30 -4.29 -50.60 -6.19
C ALA A 30 -3.87 -49.71 -7.37
N ARG A 31 -2.81 -50.18 -8.04
CA ARG A 31 -2.20 -49.66 -9.26
C ARG A 31 -3.21 -49.26 -10.35
N GLY A 32 -3.29 -47.95 -10.65
CA GLY A 32 -3.87 -47.40 -11.89
C GLY A 32 -2.84 -46.53 -12.62
N SER A 33 -2.64 -46.75 -13.92
CA SER A 33 -1.61 -46.07 -14.70
C SER A 33 -1.85 -44.56 -14.88
N THR A 34 -0.76 -43.81 -14.93
CA THR A 34 -0.69 -42.35 -15.07
C THR A 34 -1.40 -41.80 -16.32
N SER A 35 -2.23 -40.77 -16.12
CA SER A 35 -2.49 -39.72 -17.13
C SER A 35 -2.80 -38.39 -16.44
N ASN A 36 -1.81 -37.84 -15.75
CA ASN A 36 -1.92 -36.51 -15.12
C ASN A 36 -1.72 -35.42 -16.17
N TYR A 37 -2.75 -35.16 -16.98
CA TYR A 37 -2.90 -33.84 -17.59
C TYR A 37 -3.19 -32.82 -16.49
N SER A 38 -2.12 -32.28 -15.90
CA SER A 38 -2.21 -31.11 -15.04
C SER A 38 -2.64 -29.93 -15.89
N SER A 39 -3.96 -29.72 -15.98
CA SER A 39 -4.56 -28.47 -16.41
C SER A 39 -4.22 -27.40 -15.37
N GLY A 40 -2.99 -26.91 -15.41
CA GLY A 40 -2.45 -25.95 -14.46
C GLY A 40 -3.34 -24.72 -14.40
N ASP A 41 -3.72 -24.32 -13.19
CA ASP A 41 -4.68 -23.25 -12.92
C ASP A 41 -4.08 -21.84 -13.16
N GLN A 42 -3.72 -21.60 -14.42
CA GLN A 42 -3.21 -20.34 -14.97
C GLN A 42 -4.24 -19.20 -14.88
N ALA A 43 -5.51 -19.52 -14.60
CA ALA A 43 -6.55 -18.53 -14.29
C ALA A 43 -6.41 -18.02 -12.85
N GLY A 44 -6.26 -18.93 -11.87
CA GLY A 44 -6.13 -18.60 -10.46
C GLY A 44 -4.93 -17.71 -10.12
N ASN A 45 -3.78 -17.90 -10.79
CA ASN A 45 -2.60 -17.06 -10.56
C ASN A 45 -2.76 -15.63 -11.12
N ARG A 46 -3.32 -15.47 -12.32
CA ARG A 46 -3.53 -14.14 -12.93
C ARG A 46 -4.51 -13.29 -12.11
N GLY A 47 -5.55 -13.90 -11.52
CA GLY A 47 -6.46 -13.18 -10.63
C GLY A 47 -5.77 -12.60 -9.38
N LYS A 48 -4.80 -13.33 -8.81
CA LYS A 48 -4.02 -12.89 -7.65
C LYS A 48 -3.02 -11.78 -8.01
N GLU A 49 -2.34 -11.91 -9.15
CA GLU A 49 -1.39 -10.91 -9.66
C GLU A 49 -2.07 -9.58 -10.02
N LEU A 50 -3.25 -9.64 -10.65
CA LEU A 50 -4.07 -8.46 -10.93
C LEU A 50 -4.58 -7.79 -9.64
N SER A 51 -5.02 -8.58 -8.65
CA SER A 51 -5.42 -8.06 -7.34
C SER A 51 -4.25 -7.35 -6.62
N GLN A 52 -3.06 -7.95 -6.63
CA GLN A 52 -1.87 -7.42 -5.96
C GLN A 52 -1.33 -6.15 -6.64
N SER A 53 -1.32 -6.09 -7.97
CA SER A 53 -0.87 -4.92 -8.73
C SER A 53 -1.81 -3.72 -8.55
N VAL A 54 -3.14 -3.94 -8.57
CA VAL A 54 -4.13 -2.90 -8.27
C VAL A 54 -4.00 -2.41 -6.83
N ALA A 55 -3.84 -3.31 -5.86
CA ALA A 55 -3.65 -2.94 -4.45
C ALA A 55 -2.37 -2.10 -4.23
N GLY A 56 -1.27 -2.44 -4.91
CA GLY A 56 -0.02 -1.66 -4.85
C GLY A 56 -0.18 -0.25 -5.42
N TRP A 57 -0.81 -0.11 -6.59
CA TRP A 57 -1.08 1.20 -7.19
C TRP A 57 -1.96 2.08 -6.31
N LEU A 58 -3.08 1.55 -5.81
CA LEU A 58 -4.00 2.30 -4.95
C LEU A 58 -3.35 2.70 -3.62
N SER A 59 -2.44 1.89 -3.09
CA SER A 59 -1.64 2.23 -1.91
C SER A 59 -0.74 3.45 -2.14
N HIS A 60 -0.11 3.57 -3.32
CA HIS A 60 0.67 4.75 -3.67
C HIS A 60 -0.19 6.01 -3.81
N VAL A 61 -1.34 5.91 -4.49
CA VAL A 61 -2.29 7.03 -4.63
C VAL A 61 -2.80 7.50 -3.25
N ALA A 62 -3.15 6.56 -2.37
CA ALA A 62 -3.63 6.87 -1.02
C ALA A 62 -2.57 7.61 -0.18
N LEU A 63 -1.30 7.20 -0.24
CA LEU A 63 -0.20 7.87 0.49
C LEU A 63 0.02 9.31 0.01
N VAL A 64 -0.08 9.57 -1.30
CA VAL A 64 0.07 10.91 -1.87
C VAL A 64 -1.10 11.83 -1.46
N LEU A 65 -2.34 11.32 -1.52
CA LEU A 65 -3.53 12.05 -1.04
C LEU A 65 -3.49 12.31 0.47
N GLN A 66 -3.05 11.34 1.28
CA GLN A 66 -2.92 11.50 2.73
C GLN A 66 -1.90 12.59 3.09
N ALA A 67 -0.75 12.61 2.42
CA ALA A 67 0.26 13.65 2.62
C ALA A 67 -0.25 15.04 2.22
N ALA A 68 -1.02 15.13 1.13
CA ALA A 68 -1.63 16.39 0.68
C ALA A 68 -2.71 16.91 1.65
N ASN A 69 -3.54 16.01 2.21
CA ASN A 69 -4.54 16.36 3.23
C ASN A 69 -3.87 16.87 4.51
N TRP A 70 -2.87 16.15 5.03
CA TRP A 70 -2.12 16.59 6.20
C TRP A 70 -1.44 17.96 5.99
N GLY A 71 -0.92 18.20 4.79
CA GLY A 71 -0.38 19.50 4.40
C GLY A 71 -1.45 20.61 4.37
N ALA A 72 -2.67 20.30 3.95
CA ALA A 72 -3.80 21.23 3.99
C ALA A 72 -4.21 21.54 5.45
N ASP A 73 -4.42 20.51 6.27
CA ASP A 73 -4.77 20.64 7.69
C ASP A 73 -3.74 21.53 8.45
N ALA A 74 -2.45 21.34 8.16
CA ALA A 74 -1.37 22.13 8.77
C ALA A 74 -1.39 23.60 8.35
N LEU A 75 -1.70 23.89 7.08
CA LEU A 75 -1.81 25.25 6.55
C LEU A 75 -3.07 25.96 7.08
N GLU A 76 -4.21 25.26 7.19
CA GLU A 76 -5.42 25.81 7.84
C GLU A 76 -5.20 26.13 9.33
N ALA A 77 -4.38 25.31 10.03
CA ALA A 77 -3.93 25.57 11.39
C ALA A 77 -2.92 26.75 11.51
N GLY A 78 -2.52 27.37 10.40
CA GLY A 78 -1.60 28.51 10.37
C GLY A 78 -0.12 28.13 10.49
N HIS A 79 0.24 26.87 10.27
CA HIS A 79 1.65 26.44 10.24
C HIS A 79 2.26 26.60 8.85
N ALA A 80 3.55 26.95 8.79
CA ALA A 80 4.30 26.94 7.55
C ALA A 80 4.73 25.51 7.18
N LEU A 81 4.57 25.13 5.91
CA LEU A 81 4.87 23.79 5.39
C LEU A 81 6.07 23.83 4.43
N LEU A 82 7.08 23.00 4.67
CA LEU A 82 8.19 22.74 3.74
C LEU A 82 8.07 21.32 3.19
N VAL A 83 7.70 21.18 1.92
CA VAL A 83 7.64 19.88 1.24
C VAL A 83 8.92 19.69 0.43
N HIS A 84 9.72 18.68 0.76
CA HIS A 84 10.88 18.29 -0.03
C HIS A 84 10.91 16.79 -0.30
N CYS A 85 11.67 16.39 -1.31
CA CYS A 85 11.98 15.01 -1.64
C CYS A 85 13.51 14.88 -1.81
N SER A 86 13.97 13.92 -2.61
CA SER A 86 15.37 13.84 -3.04
C SER A 86 15.72 15.07 -3.91
N ASP A 87 15.13 15.14 -5.11
CA ASP A 87 15.41 16.19 -6.11
C ASP A 87 14.23 17.17 -6.30
N GLY A 88 13.14 17.00 -5.53
CA GLY A 88 12.00 17.94 -5.49
C GLY A 88 11.08 18.00 -6.73
N TRP A 89 11.40 17.30 -7.83
CA TRP A 89 10.64 17.39 -9.09
C TRP A 89 9.40 16.49 -9.24
N ASP A 90 9.30 15.40 -8.47
CA ASP A 90 8.24 14.39 -8.62
C ASP A 90 7.24 14.42 -7.44
N ARG A 91 7.43 13.59 -6.40
CA ARG A 91 6.56 13.52 -5.20
C ARG A 91 6.27 14.87 -4.53
N THR A 92 7.21 15.81 -4.52
CA THR A 92 6.96 17.18 -4.02
C THR A 92 5.90 17.88 -4.87
N SER A 93 6.04 17.87 -6.19
CA SER A 93 5.06 18.43 -7.13
C SER A 93 3.68 17.78 -6.97
N GLN A 94 3.63 16.46 -6.80
CA GLN A 94 2.37 15.73 -6.55
C GLN A 94 1.67 16.21 -5.27
N ILE A 95 2.40 16.30 -4.14
CA ILE A 95 1.83 16.70 -2.85
C ILE A 95 1.43 18.20 -2.87
N VAL A 96 2.31 19.08 -3.34
CA VAL A 96 2.09 20.54 -3.32
C VAL A 96 0.96 20.97 -4.25
N SER A 97 0.79 20.32 -5.41
CA SER A 97 -0.35 20.61 -6.31
C SER A 97 -1.68 20.14 -5.71
N LEU A 98 -1.72 18.96 -5.08
CA LEU A 98 -2.91 18.47 -4.41
C LEU A 98 -3.30 19.30 -3.19
N THR A 99 -2.34 19.74 -2.36
CA THR A 99 -2.61 20.64 -1.23
C THR A 99 -3.21 21.97 -1.71
N GLN A 100 -2.72 22.53 -2.82
CA GLN A 100 -3.31 23.74 -3.43
C GLN A 100 -4.75 23.50 -3.93
N LEU A 101 -5.04 22.36 -4.55
CA LEU A 101 -6.39 21.99 -5.00
C LEU A 101 -7.40 21.82 -3.85
N LEU A 102 -6.94 21.36 -2.69
CA LEU A 102 -7.76 21.23 -1.48
C LEU A 102 -8.10 22.60 -0.90
N LEU A 103 -7.10 23.48 -0.75
CA LEU A 103 -7.23 24.75 -0.04
C LEU A 103 -7.88 25.88 -0.86
N ASP A 104 -7.50 26.07 -2.13
CA ASP A 104 -7.96 27.21 -2.93
C ASP A 104 -8.98 26.78 -4.01
N PRO A 105 -10.24 27.27 -3.95
CA PRO A 105 -11.23 27.07 -4.99
C PRO A 105 -10.79 27.51 -6.39
N TYR A 106 -9.86 28.47 -6.52
CA TYR A 106 -9.37 28.95 -7.81
C TYR A 106 -8.74 27.83 -8.65
N TYR A 107 -7.90 26.99 -8.04
CA TYR A 107 -7.22 25.87 -8.73
C TYR A 107 -8.16 24.77 -9.19
N ARG A 108 -9.41 24.74 -8.69
CA ARG A 108 -10.48 23.84 -9.17
C ARG A 108 -11.23 24.36 -10.39
N THR A 109 -10.84 25.52 -10.94
CA THR A 109 -11.31 26.02 -12.25
C THR A 109 -10.41 25.56 -13.38
N LEU A 110 -10.91 25.52 -14.63
CA LEU A 110 -10.07 25.18 -15.80
C LEU A 110 -8.90 26.16 -16.00
N SER A 111 -9.04 27.43 -15.61
CA SER A 111 -7.95 28.41 -15.67
C SER A 111 -6.91 28.14 -14.58
N GLY A 112 -7.35 28.00 -13.32
CA GLY A 112 -6.44 27.76 -12.21
C GLY A 112 -5.73 26.42 -12.33
N PHE A 113 -6.40 25.36 -12.80
CA PHE A 113 -5.77 24.06 -13.02
C PHE A 113 -4.70 24.10 -14.13
N ASN A 114 -4.87 24.93 -15.17
CA ASN A 114 -3.80 25.17 -16.15
C ASN A 114 -2.61 25.87 -15.49
N GLU A 115 -2.83 26.95 -14.75
CA GLU A 115 -1.76 27.69 -14.07
C GLU A 115 -1.06 26.85 -12.98
N LEU A 116 -1.74 25.87 -12.38
CA LEU A 116 -1.15 24.92 -11.42
C LEU A 116 -0.17 23.91 -12.05
N ILE A 117 -0.34 23.60 -13.34
CA ILE A 117 0.48 22.63 -14.09
C ILE A 117 1.65 23.32 -14.83
N ARG A 118 1.57 24.63 -15.00
CA ARG A 118 2.33 25.42 -15.97
C ARG A 118 3.83 25.55 -15.69
#